data_AF-A0A3C1ZG13-F1
#
_entry.id   AF-A0A3C1ZG13-F1
#
_cell.length_a   1.000
_cell.length_b   1.000
_cell.length_c   1.000
_cell.angle_alpha   90.00
_cell.angle_beta   90.00
_cell.angle_gamma   90.00
#
_symmetry.space_group_name_H-M   'P 1'
#
loop_
_entity.id
_entity.type
_entity.pdbx_description
1 polymer ?
#
loop_
_entity_poly.entity_id
_entity_poly.type
_entity_poly.pdbx_seq_one_letter_code
_entity_poly.pdbx_strand_id
1 'polypeptide(L)'
;MSLSRIAPDKSPRAIFGPMRFLAQASGYPASIPPSAAPLTLEPPKEDSAAQGSLSGALVPATPKGSRESAPAYPPTSSPNSRQVLPEVPLSFAARRRRHNPRAEIIPAGQTTQLIVGASPESDAVILSLAENLYHGYDVRRVYYSAFIPTGSDPRVPQISAPPLAREHRLYQADWLFRFYGFSASEILDSTHPFLDLRIDPKSDWALRNLHRFPLELCTATYEELLRVPGIGPKSAQRIIKARRHSSLDAQSLHRLGIVMRRACWFLTLKGRLVSQDLSLGRIEKPELLKKILLDPAFRPDEPQQPELPWEEAR
;
A
#
# COMPACT_ATOMS: atom_id res chain seq x y z
N MET A 1 18.34 12.52 13.56
CA MET A 1 19.59 11.72 13.65
C MET A 1 19.47 10.52 12.72
N SER A 2 20.50 10.17 11.94
CA SER A 2 20.43 9.03 11.01
C SER A 2 20.49 7.69 11.76
N LEU A 3 19.72 6.69 11.33
CA LEU A 3 19.74 5.31 11.85
C LEU A 3 21.14 4.71 11.89
N SER A 4 22.01 5.08 10.95
CA SER A 4 23.41 4.64 10.89
C SER A 4 24.23 5.05 12.11
N ARG A 5 23.84 6.12 12.83
CA ARG A 5 24.51 6.57 14.06
C ARG A 5 23.99 5.85 15.31
N ILE A 6 22.74 5.40 15.29
CA ILE A 6 22.06 4.79 16.46
C ILE A 6 22.22 3.26 16.47
N ALA A 7 22.20 2.64 15.30
CA ALA A 7 22.33 1.21 15.12
C ALA A 7 23.15 0.90 13.85
N PRO A 8 24.48 1.06 13.89
CA PRO A 8 25.35 0.91 12.72
C PRO A 8 25.25 -0.50 12.08
N ASP A 9 24.96 -1.52 12.88
CA ASP A 9 24.83 -2.91 12.43
C ASP A 9 23.53 -3.17 11.65
N LYS A 10 22.52 -2.29 11.80
CA LYS A 10 21.22 -2.41 11.13
C LYS A 10 21.23 -1.78 9.72
N SER A 11 22.11 -2.31 8.87
CA SER A 11 22.13 -1.93 7.45
C SER A 11 20.98 -2.61 6.66
N PRO A 12 20.52 -2.03 5.53
CA PRO A 12 19.54 -2.68 4.66
C PRO A 12 19.95 -4.11 4.25
N ARG A 13 21.25 -4.34 4.00
CA ARG A 13 21.77 -5.67 3.67
C ARG A 13 21.62 -6.66 4.83
N ALA A 14 21.88 -6.23 6.06
CA ALA A 14 21.75 -7.07 7.25
C ALA A 14 20.27 -7.44 7.54
N ILE A 15 19.33 -6.56 7.20
CA ILE A 15 17.90 -6.79 7.38
C ILE A 15 17.31 -7.63 6.23
N PHE A 16 17.50 -7.19 4.99
CA PHE A 16 16.86 -7.78 3.82
C PHE A 16 17.59 -9.03 3.28
N GLY A 17 18.88 -9.19 3.61
CA GLY A 17 19.66 -10.36 3.20
C GLY A 17 19.08 -11.68 3.71
N PRO A 18 18.86 -11.84 5.03
CA PRO A 18 18.20 -13.01 5.59
C PRO A 18 16.79 -13.24 5.02
N MET A 19 15.98 -12.19 4.87
CA MET A 19 14.63 -12.31 4.29
C MET A 19 14.65 -12.88 2.87
N ARG A 20 15.59 -12.39 2.04
CA ARG A 20 15.76 -12.86 0.67
C ARG A 20 16.24 -14.30 0.62
N PHE A 21 17.19 -14.68 1.48
CA PHE A 21 17.65 -16.05 1.59
C PHE A 21 16.49 -17.00 1.94
N LEU A 22 15.70 -16.64 2.95
CA LEU A 22 14.55 -17.42 3.36
C LEU A 22 13.46 -17.50 2.28
N ALA A 23 13.26 -16.44 1.49
CA ALA A 23 12.34 -16.45 0.36
C ALA A 23 12.83 -17.37 -0.78
N GLN A 24 14.12 -17.33 -1.10
CA GLN A 24 14.70 -18.23 -2.09
C GLN A 24 14.61 -19.70 -1.63
N ALA A 25 14.90 -19.95 -0.35
CA ALA A 25 14.81 -21.26 0.25
C ALA A 25 13.37 -21.83 0.27
N SER A 26 12.34 -20.97 0.34
CA SER A 26 10.93 -21.38 0.20
C SER A 26 10.51 -21.61 -1.26
N GLY A 27 11.43 -21.47 -2.22
CA GLY A 27 11.16 -21.59 -3.64
C GLY A 27 10.55 -20.33 -4.27
N TYR A 28 10.76 -19.15 -3.67
CA TYR A 28 10.35 -17.87 -4.26
C TYR A 28 11.36 -17.38 -5.31
N PRO A 29 11.05 -17.44 -6.62
CA PRO A 29 11.84 -16.74 -7.63
C PRO A 29 11.98 -15.26 -7.31
N ALA A 30 13.18 -14.72 -7.51
CA ALA A 30 13.45 -13.30 -7.43
C ALA A 30 12.72 -12.56 -8.57
N SER A 31 11.44 -12.28 -8.38
CA SER A 31 10.65 -11.44 -9.29
C SER A 31 10.74 -10.00 -8.80
N ILE A 32 11.78 -9.28 -9.20
CA ILE A 32 11.77 -7.83 -9.09
C ILE A 32 11.10 -7.30 -10.36
N PRO A 33 9.83 -6.85 -10.35
CA PRO A 33 9.42 -5.89 -11.36
C PRO A 33 10.27 -4.63 -11.18
N PRO A 34 10.90 -4.08 -12.23
CA PRO A 34 11.64 -2.85 -12.10
C PRO A 34 10.62 -1.73 -11.93
N SER A 35 10.45 -1.21 -10.71
CA SER A 35 9.67 0.02 -10.53
C SER A 35 10.24 0.92 -9.45
N ALA A 36 10.44 2.16 -9.89
CA ALA A 36 11.02 3.33 -9.24
C ALA A 36 12.44 3.17 -8.70
N ALA A 37 13.37 3.94 -9.29
CA ALA A 37 14.71 4.18 -8.76
C ALA A 37 14.66 4.40 -7.23
N PRO A 38 15.68 3.98 -6.46
CA PRO A 38 15.75 4.31 -5.06
C PRO A 38 15.57 5.82 -4.94
N LEU A 39 14.51 6.27 -4.27
CA LEU A 39 14.38 7.65 -3.86
C LEU A 39 15.59 7.90 -2.96
N THR A 40 16.62 8.50 -3.53
CA THR A 40 17.77 9.00 -2.81
C THR A 40 17.19 9.92 -1.76
N LEU A 41 17.31 9.55 -0.49
CA LEU A 41 17.10 10.46 0.62
C LEU A 41 18.25 11.47 0.53
N GLU A 42 18.08 12.49 -0.31
CA GLU A 42 18.97 13.63 -0.35
C GLU A 42 18.93 14.26 1.05
N PRO A 43 20.08 14.36 1.75
CA PRO A 43 20.13 15.09 3.00
C PRO A 43 19.71 16.55 2.74
N PRO A 44 19.05 17.22 3.71
CA PRO A 44 18.63 18.60 3.55
C PRO A 44 19.85 19.46 3.23
N LYS A 45 19.72 20.30 2.18
CA LYS A 45 20.72 21.30 1.83
C LYS A 45 20.89 22.24 3.03
N GLU A 46 22.08 22.24 3.63
CA GLU A 46 22.47 23.25 4.60
C GLU A 46 22.60 24.59 3.86
N ASP A 47 21.81 25.57 4.31
CA ASP A 47 21.87 26.94 3.82
C ASP A 47 23.26 27.52 4.08
N SER A 48 23.81 28.14 3.03
CA SER A 48 25.09 28.82 3.02
C SER A 48 25.15 29.95 4.04
N ALA A 49 26.13 29.89 4.94
CA ALA A 49 26.69 31.06 5.59
C ALA A 49 28.19 31.14 5.28
N ALA A 50 28.58 32.30 4.75
CA ALA A 50 29.91 32.63 4.26
C ALA A 50 31.02 32.52 5.33
N GLN A 51 32.24 32.20 4.90
CA GLN A 51 33.46 32.98 5.13
C GLN A 51 34.73 32.24 4.65
N GLY A 52 35.66 32.98 4.05
CA GLY A 52 37.10 32.71 4.23
C GLY A 52 37.88 32.11 3.05
N SER A 53 38.35 33.01 2.19
CA SER A 53 39.55 32.91 1.34
C SER A 53 40.71 32.11 1.96
N LEU A 54 41.41 31.28 1.17
CA LEU A 54 42.84 31.45 0.82
C LEU A 54 43.38 30.38 -0.15
N SER A 55 44.36 30.83 -0.92
CA SER A 55 45.09 30.24 -2.06
C SER A 55 46.02 29.06 -1.71
N GLY A 56 46.30 28.18 -2.68
CA GLY A 56 47.52 27.35 -2.68
C GLY A 56 47.48 26.11 -3.59
N ALA A 57 48.42 26.01 -4.54
CA ALA A 57 48.51 24.99 -5.58
C ALA A 57 49.41 23.76 -5.21
N LEU A 58 49.35 22.74 -6.09
CA LEU A 58 50.31 21.64 -6.38
C LEU A 58 50.30 20.28 -5.60
N VAL A 59 49.70 19.26 -6.26
CA VAL A 59 50.15 17.88 -6.67
C VAL A 59 51.54 17.34 -6.17
N PRO A 60 51.85 16.01 -6.15
CA PRO A 60 51.18 14.78 -5.64
C PRO A 60 52.11 13.90 -4.74
N ALA A 61 51.60 12.82 -4.12
CA ALA A 61 52.44 11.65 -3.76
C ALA A 61 51.62 10.37 -3.58
N THR A 62 52.03 9.29 -4.26
CA THR A 62 51.70 7.89 -3.96
C THR A 62 52.82 7.28 -3.12
N PRO A 63 52.57 6.18 -2.39
CA PRO A 63 53.13 4.91 -2.87
C PRO A 63 52.24 3.66 -2.65
N LYS A 64 52.74 2.59 -3.30
CA LYS A 64 52.21 1.24 -3.58
C LYS A 64 51.99 0.32 -2.37
N GLY A 65 51.14 -0.68 -2.59
CA GLY A 65 51.12 -2.01 -1.95
C GLY A 65 49.72 -2.37 -1.46
N SER A 66 49.07 -3.49 -1.79
CA SER A 66 49.43 -4.74 -2.46
C SER A 66 48.14 -5.34 -3.02
N ARG A 67 48.23 -5.96 -4.21
CA ARG A 67 47.12 -6.64 -4.89
C ARG A 67 46.81 -7.96 -4.17
N GLU A 68 45.52 -8.18 -3.90
CA GLU A 68 44.99 -9.52 -3.66
C GLU A 68 43.87 -9.79 -4.66
N SER A 69 43.95 -10.98 -5.27
CA SER A 69 43.32 -11.42 -6.50
C SER A 69 41.83 -11.73 -6.34
N ALA A 70 40.97 -11.05 -7.11
CA ALA A 70 39.59 -11.48 -7.31
C ALA A 70 39.54 -12.69 -8.27
N PRO A 71 38.72 -13.72 -8.01
CA PRO A 71 38.58 -14.85 -8.93
C PRO A 71 37.87 -14.40 -10.22
N ALA A 72 38.41 -14.86 -11.34
CA ALA A 72 37.89 -14.65 -12.68
C ALA A 72 36.61 -15.47 -12.92
N TYR A 73 35.56 -14.81 -13.42
CA TYR A 73 34.42 -15.49 -14.04
C TYR A 73 34.50 -15.32 -15.57
N PRO A 74 34.13 -16.35 -16.36
CA PRO A 74 34.33 -16.37 -17.81
C PRO A 74 33.40 -15.39 -18.55
N PRO A 75 33.75 -14.98 -19.79
CA PRO A 75 33.01 -13.96 -20.51
C PRO A 75 31.74 -14.52 -21.19
N THR A 76 30.73 -13.64 -21.21
CA THR A 76 29.67 -13.48 -22.23
C THR A 76 28.65 -14.59 -22.46
N SER A 77 27.39 -14.24 -22.21
CA SER A 77 26.44 -14.08 -23.33
C SER A 77 25.42 -12.99 -22.96
N SER A 78 25.46 -11.85 -23.63
CA SER A 78 24.28 -10.99 -23.71
C SER A 78 23.17 -11.74 -24.44
N PRO A 79 21.92 -11.58 -24.00
CA PRO A 79 20.89 -11.29 -24.98
C PRO A 79 20.25 -9.95 -24.65
N ASN A 80 20.37 -9.07 -25.62
CA ASN A 80 19.57 -7.87 -25.76
C ASN A 80 18.12 -8.32 -25.97
N SER A 81 17.38 -8.50 -24.89
CA SER A 81 15.92 -8.58 -24.92
C SER A 81 15.41 -7.99 -23.62
N ARG A 82 15.04 -6.70 -23.66
CA ARG A 82 14.11 -6.13 -22.69
C ARG A 82 12.77 -6.85 -22.87
N GLN A 83 12.68 -8.07 -22.36
CA GLN A 83 11.38 -8.64 -22.01
C GLN A 83 10.93 -7.83 -20.81
N VAL A 84 10.08 -6.84 -21.07
CA VAL A 84 9.27 -6.21 -20.03
C VAL A 84 8.37 -7.34 -19.51
N LEU A 85 8.79 -7.97 -18.42
CA LEU A 85 7.94 -8.91 -17.71
C LEU A 85 6.68 -8.14 -17.29
N PRO A 86 5.49 -8.70 -17.50
CA PRO A 86 4.25 -8.01 -17.14
C PRO A 86 4.27 -7.69 -15.64
N GLU A 87 3.91 -6.47 -15.26
CA GLU A 87 3.61 -6.13 -13.88
C GLU A 87 2.44 -7.02 -13.43
N VAL A 88 2.74 -8.07 -12.66
CA VAL A 88 1.73 -8.98 -12.15
C VAL A 88 1.19 -8.37 -10.85
N PRO A 89 -0.10 -7.96 -10.78
CA PRO A 89 -0.65 -7.41 -9.55
C PRO A 89 -0.50 -8.41 -8.41
N LEU A 90 -0.26 -7.94 -7.18
CA LEU A 90 -0.10 -8.79 -5.99
C LEU A 90 -1.19 -9.84 -5.84
N SER A 91 -2.43 -9.50 -6.17
CA SER A 91 -3.56 -10.44 -6.12
C SER A 91 -3.43 -11.61 -7.09
N PHE A 92 -2.82 -11.41 -8.26
CA PHE A 92 -2.53 -12.46 -9.24
C PHE A 92 -1.31 -13.30 -8.82
N ALA A 93 -0.27 -12.67 -8.26
CA ALA A 93 0.89 -13.36 -7.72
C ALA A 93 0.52 -14.23 -6.50
N ALA A 94 -0.30 -13.70 -5.58
CA ALA A 94 -0.76 -14.39 -4.38
C ALA A 94 -1.74 -15.54 -4.70
N ARG A 95 -2.64 -15.40 -5.68
CA ARG A 95 -3.56 -16.48 -6.11
C ARG A 95 -2.83 -17.70 -6.70
N ARG A 96 -1.63 -17.52 -7.25
CA ARG A 96 -0.83 -18.62 -7.82
C ARG A 96 -0.09 -19.45 -6.77
N ARG A 97 0.07 -18.97 -5.53
CA ARG A 97 0.77 -19.73 -4.48
C ARG A 97 -0.21 -20.30 -3.46
N ARG A 98 -0.66 -21.52 -3.73
CA ARG A 98 -1.27 -22.36 -2.71
C ARG A 98 -0.23 -22.62 -1.63
N HIS A 99 -0.61 -22.45 -0.37
CA HIS A 99 0.19 -22.85 0.79
C HIS A 99 0.72 -24.26 0.55
N ASN A 100 2.05 -24.43 0.62
CA ASN A 100 2.67 -25.75 0.60
C ASN A 100 3.07 -26.09 2.04
N PRO A 101 2.16 -26.68 2.84
CA PRO A 101 2.46 -27.08 4.21
C PRO A 101 3.60 -28.10 4.31
N ARG A 102 3.99 -28.73 3.18
CA ARG A 102 5.09 -29.70 3.09
C ARG A 102 6.43 -29.06 2.73
N ALA A 103 6.52 -27.73 2.64
CA ALA A 103 7.80 -27.07 2.44
C ALA A 103 8.71 -27.32 3.65
N GLU A 104 9.94 -27.77 3.39
CA GLU A 104 10.93 -28.07 4.45
C GLU A 104 11.35 -26.81 5.21
N ILE A 105 11.34 -25.66 4.54
CA ILE A 105 11.80 -24.37 5.08
C ILE A 105 10.63 -23.39 5.14
N ILE A 106 10.30 -22.95 6.36
CA ILE A 106 9.27 -21.94 6.68
C ILE A 106 7.93 -22.20 5.94
N PRO A 107 7.22 -23.30 6.24
CA PRO A 107 5.95 -23.64 5.59
C PRO A 107 4.86 -22.59 5.81
N ALA A 108 4.90 -21.87 6.93
CA ALA A 108 4.00 -20.76 7.25
C ALA A 108 4.33 -19.46 6.50
N GLY A 109 5.52 -19.37 5.88
CA GLY A 109 6.10 -18.15 5.31
C GLY A 109 6.58 -17.14 6.35
N GLN A 110 7.06 -15.99 5.87
CA GLN A 110 7.63 -14.94 6.71
C GLN A 110 6.60 -13.84 6.98
N THR A 111 6.62 -13.24 8.16
CA THR A 111 5.87 -12.03 8.49
C THR A 111 6.83 -10.96 8.98
N THR A 112 6.41 -9.70 8.88
CA THR A 112 7.16 -8.58 9.44
C THR A 112 6.22 -7.58 10.09
N GLN A 113 6.76 -6.70 10.92
CA GLN A 113 6.01 -5.64 11.59
C GLN A 113 6.69 -4.29 11.36
N LEU A 114 5.89 -3.31 10.95
CA LEU A 114 6.28 -1.92 10.79
C LEU A 114 5.69 -1.09 11.94
N ILE A 115 6.51 -0.23 12.52
CA ILE A 115 6.09 0.70 13.57
C ILE A 115 5.77 2.05 12.92
N VAL A 116 4.53 2.50 13.05
CA VAL A 116 3.99 3.64 12.33
C VAL A 116 3.97 4.87 13.22
N GLY A 117 4.57 5.97 12.76
CA GLY A 117 4.63 7.24 13.50
C GLY A 117 5.85 7.38 14.41
N ALA A 118 6.76 6.40 14.39
CA ALA A 118 8.09 6.51 15.01
C ALA A 118 9.08 7.31 14.14
N SER A 119 8.76 7.53 12.87
CA SER A 119 9.56 8.33 11.94
C SER A 119 8.63 9.10 10.98
N PRO A 120 9.15 10.14 10.30
CA PRO A 120 8.33 11.06 9.51
C PRO A 120 7.99 10.54 8.10
N GLU A 121 8.09 9.22 7.86
CA GLU A 121 7.72 8.65 6.56
C GLU A 121 6.25 8.88 6.23
N SER A 122 5.99 9.13 4.94
CA SER A 122 4.64 9.19 4.41
C SER A 122 4.02 7.80 4.27
N ASP A 123 2.70 7.74 4.20
CA ASP A 123 1.98 6.48 3.98
C ASP A 123 2.32 5.88 2.62
N ALA A 124 2.58 6.71 1.60
CA ALA A 124 3.03 6.26 0.29
C ALA A 124 4.34 5.45 0.38
N VAL A 125 5.29 5.89 1.21
CA VAL A 125 6.56 5.17 1.43
C VAL A 125 6.32 3.86 2.17
N ILE A 126 5.50 3.87 3.22
CA ILE A 126 5.15 2.67 3.99
C ILE A 126 4.49 1.62 3.10
N LEU A 127 3.48 2.03 2.32
CA LEU A 127 2.74 1.13 1.42
C LEU A 127 3.63 0.60 0.28
N SER A 128 4.50 1.44 -0.28
CA SER A 128 5.48 1.00 -1.30
C SER A 128 6.48 0.00 -0.72
N LEU A 129 6.94 0.21 0.52
CA LEU A 129 7.77 -0.76 1.22
C LEU A 129 7.01 -2.08 1.44
N ALA A 130 5.74 -2.01 1.87
CA ALA A 130 4.92 -3.20 2.08
C ALA A 130 4.71 -3.99 0.77
N GLU A 131 4.38 -3.31 -0.34
CA GLU A 131 4.27 -3.91 -1.67
C GLU A 131 5.57 -4.61 -2.08
N ASN A 132 6.72 -3.96 -1.88
CA ASN A 132 8.04 -4.54 -2.14
C ASN A 132 8.36 -5.74 -1.22
N LEU A 133 7.90 -5.75 0.02
CA LEU A 133 8.04 -6.90 0.93
C LEU A 133 7.25 -8.11 0.43
N TYR A 134 6.05 -7.89 -0.10
CA TYR A 134 5.24 -8.95 -0.70
C TYR A 134 5.87 -9.49 -2.01
N HIS A 135 6.39 -8.62 -2.87
CA HIS A 135 6.96 -8.99 -4.17
C HIS A 135 8.41 -9.45 -4.15
N GLY A 136 9.25 -8.86 -3.31
CA GLY A 136 10.69 -9.09 -3.31
C GLY A 136 11.15 -10.13 -2.29
N TYR A 137 10.35 -10.41 -1.26
CA TYR A 137 10.77 -11.16 -0.09
C TYR A 137 9.77 -12.23 0.38
N ASP A 138 8.74 -12.53 -0.41
CA ASP A 138 7.70 -13.53 -0.09
C ASP A 138 7.07 -13.35 1.30
N VAL A 139 6.97 -12.11 1.76
CA VAL A 139 6.30 -11.84 3.03
C VAL A 139 4.83 -12.21 2.88
N ARG A 140 4.28 -12.96 3.85
CA ARG A 140 2.87 -13.38 3.84
C ARG A 140 1.95 -12.30 4.37
N ARG A 141 2.44 -11.52 5.33
CA ARG A 141 1.72 -10.44 5.98
C ARG A 141 2.68 -9.42 6.57
N VAL A 142 2.39 -8.17 6.31
CA VAL A 142 2.94 -7.02 7.03
C VAL A 142 1.96 -6.64 8.13
N TYR A 143 2.44 -6.55 9.36
CA TYR A 143 1.71 -6.00 10.49
C TYR A 143 2.10 -4.54 10.68
N TYR A 144 1.13 -3.71 11.02
CA TYR A 144 1.33 -2.31 11.38
C TYR A 144 1.00 -2.16 12.85
N SER A 145 1.79 -1.36 13.55
CA SER A 145 1.53 -1.01 14.95
C SER A 145 1.85 0.46 15.14
N ALA A 146 0.92 1.21 15.71
CA ALA A 146 1.12 2.59 16.08
C ALA A 146 2.27 2.69 17.09
N PHE A 147 3.16 3.66 16.87
CA PHE A 147 4.21 3.97 17.83
C PHE A 147 3.60 4.44 19.15
N ILE A 148 4.09 3.88 20.27
CA ILE A 148 3.69 4.25 21.63
C ILE A 148 4.94 4.74 22.35
N PRO A 149 5.02 6.03 22.76
CA PRO A 149 6.15 6.52 23.53
C PRO A 149 6.11 5.96 24.95
N THR A 150 7.16 5.25 25.37
CA THR A 150 7.28 4.65 26.71
C THR A 150 8.22 5.44 27.64
N GLY A 151 8.76 6.57 27.18
CA GLY A 151 9.68 7.41 27.95
C GLY A 151 9.99 8.75 27.29
N SER A 152 10.86 9.53 27.94
CA SER A 152 11.23 10.90 27.57
C SER A 152 12.52 11.02 26.77
N ASP A 153 13.00 9.93 26.14
CA ASP A 153 14.23 9.96 25.35
C ASP A 153 14.09 10.95 24.17
N PRO A 154 14.97 11.96 24.06
CA PRO A 154 14.88 12.98 23.00
C PRO A 154 15.19 12.43 21.60
N ARG A 155 15.73 11.21 21.49
CA ARG A 155 16.01 10.55 20.20
C ARG A 155 14.77 9.93 19.56
N VAL A 156 13.68 9.82 20.31
CA VAL A 156 12.44 9.17 19.88
C VAL A 156 11.34 10.24 19.75
N PRO A 157 10.43 10.15 18.76
CA PRO A 157 9.38 11.15 18.62
C PRO A 157 8.53 11.25 19.87
N GLN A 158 8.35 12.48 20.35
CA GLN A 158 7.45 12.79 21.44
C GLN A 158 6.09 13.14 20.82
N ILE A 159 5.24 12.13 20.67
CA ILE A 159 3.87 12.28 20.17
C ILE A 159 2.88 12.27 21.33
N SER A 160 1.81 13.06 21.23
CA SER A 160 0.80 13.19 22.29
C SER A 160 -0.08 11.95 22.44
N ALA A 161 -0.35 11.25 21.34
CA ALA A 161 -1.14 10.03 21.32
C ALA A 161 -0.66 9.09 20.20
N PRO A 162 -0.74 7.76 20.39
CA PRO A 162 -0.45 6.80 19.34
C PRO A 162 -1.38 7.01 18.13
N PRO A 163 -0.87 6.98 16.88
CA PRO A 163 -1.66 7.24 15.68
C PRO A 163 -2.51 6.02 15.25
N LEU A 164 -3.43 5.57 16.11
CA LEU A 164 -4.26 4.37 15.91
C LEU A 164 -5.13 4.46 14.64
N ALA A 165 -5.66 5.64 14.33
CA ALA A 165 -6.43 5.85 13.10
C ALA A 165 -5.58 5.62 11.84
N ARG A 166 -4.31 6.06 11.87
CA ARG A 166 -3.35 5.86 10.78
C ARG A 166 -3.01 4.39 10.61
N GLU A 167 -2.76 3.67 11.71
CA GLU A 167 -2.56 2.21 11.70
C GLU A 167 -3.74 1.48 11.04
N HIS A 168 -4.97 1.80 11.45
CA HIS A 168 -6.18 1.20 10.87
C HIS A 168 -6.28 1.47 9.36
N ARG A 169 -5.98 2.69 8.90
CA ARG A 169 -5.99 3.04 7.47
C ARG A 169 -4.94 2.28 6.67
N LEU A 170 -3.74 2.10 7.21
CA LEU A 170 -2.70 1.29 6.57
C LEU A 170 -3.12 -0.17 6.42
N TYR A 171 -3.78 -0.76 7.43
CA TYR A 171 -4.35 -2.11 7.29
C TYR A 171 -5.43 -2.20 6.21
N GLN A 172 -6.29 -1.17 6.09
CA GLN A 172 -7.30 -1.13 5.03
C GLN A 172 -6.66 -1.01 3.64
N ALA A 173 -5.62 -0.18 3.49
CA ALA A 173 -4.88 -0.04 2.24
C ALA A 173 -4.13 -1.34 1.88
N ASP A 174 -3.47 -1.99 2.85
CA ASP A 174 -2.81 -3.29 2.68
C ASP A 174 -3.77 -4.36 2.13
N TRP A 175 -5.01 -4.35 2.63
CA TRP A 175 -6.05 -5.26 2.17
C TRP A 175 -6.38 -5.08 0.68
N LEU A 176 -6.30 -3.84 0.16
CA LEU A 176 -6.52 -3.55 -1.25
C LEU A 176 -5.46 -4.20 -2.15
N PHE A 177 -4.20 -4.20 -1.73
CA PHE A 177 -3.13 -4.88 -2.48
C PHE A 177 -3.41 -6.37 -2.63
N ARG A 178 -3.67 -7.03 -1.50
CA ARG A 178 -3.71 -8.48 -1.42
C ARG A 178 -4.94 -9.09 -2.07
N PHE A 179 -6.09 -8.43 -1.92
CA PHE A 179 -7.37 -9.01 -2.34
C PHE A 179 -8.05 -8.27 -3.49
N TYR A 180 -7.72 -7.00 -3.71
CA TYR A 180 -8.28 -6.19 -4.79
C TYR A 180 -7.29 -5.94 -5.94
N GLY A 181 -6.00 -6.23 -5.73
CA GLY A 181 -4.96 -6.05 -6.74
C GLY A 181 -4.69 -4.58 -7.05
N PHE A 182 -4.80 -3.71 -6.05
CA PHE A 182 -4.26 -2.35 -6.15
C PHE A 182 -2.73 -2.40 -6.11
N SER A 183 -2.07 -1.39 -6.67
CA SER A 183 -0.66 -1.08 -6.39
C SER A 183 -0.51 0.04 -5.37
N ALA A 184 0.65 0.19 -4.74
CA ALA A 184 0.88 1.29 -3.79
C ALA A 184 0.74 2.65 -4.48
N SER A 185 1.28 2.75 -5.70
CA SER A 185 1.21 3.95 -6.55
C SER A 185 -0.20 4.26 -7.07
N GLU A 186 -1.08 3.26 -7.18
CA GLU A 186 -2.49 3.47 -7.50
C GLU A 186 -3.22 4.10 -6.32
N ILE A 187 -2.93 3.67 -5.08
CA ILE A 187 -3.59 4.20 -3.87
C ILE A 187 -3.08 5.60 -3.53
N LEU A 188 -1.77 5.81 -3.44
CA LEU A 188 -1.16 7.08 -3.06
C LEU A 188 -0.14 7.51 -4.11
N ASP A 189 -0.15 8.79 -4.43
CA ASP A 189 0.77 9.40 -5.40
C ASP A 189 1.63 10.48 -4.72
N SER A 190 2.54 11.10 -5.47
CA SER A 190 3.40 12.17 -4.93
C SER A 190 2.63 13.42 -4.48
N THR A 191 1.42 13.63 -5.01
CA THR A 191 0.56 14.78 -4.65
C THR A 191 -0.32 14.49 -3.43
N HIS A 192 -0.65 13.21 -3.19
CA HIS A 192 -1.43 12.71 -2.07
C HIS A 192 -0.66 11.60 -1.34
N PRO A 193 0.42 11.93 -0.61
CA PRO A 193 1.31 10.91 -0.02
C PRO A 193 0.79 10.32 1.31
N PHE A 194 -0.32 10.82 1.85
CA PHE A 194 -0.92 10.40 3.12
C PHE A 194 -2.37 9.95 2.95
N LEU A 195 -2.79 8.96 3.74
CA LEU A 195 -4.18 8.48 3.78
C LEU A 195 -5.06 9.46 4.56
N ASP A 196 -6.26 9.76 4.04
CA ASP A 196 -7.26 10.50 4.82
C ASP A 196 -7.80 9.60 5.95
N LEU A 197 -7.66 10.08 7.19
CA LEU A 197 -8.05 9.33 8.37
C LEU A 197 -9.56 9.14 8.50
N ARG A 198 -10.38 9.91 7.78
CA ARG A 198 -11.85 9.93 7.95
C ARG A 198 -12.60 9.12 6.91
N ILE A 199 -11.95 8.73 5.82
CA ILE A 199 -12.56 8.00 4.71
C ILE A 199 -11.76 6.72 4.41
N ASP A 200 -12.44 5.67 3.97
CA ASP A 200 -11.76 4.44 3.59
C ASP A 200 -10.85 4.67 2.35
N PRO A 201 -9.67 4.02 2.27
CA PRO A 201 -8.71 4.24 1.18
C PRO A 201 -9.27 3.96 -0.23
N LYS A 202 -10.23 3.04 -0.35
CA LYS A 202 -10.84 2.70 -1.64
C LYS A 202 -11.84 3.76 -2.10
N SER A 203 -12.62 4.28 -1.17
CA SER A 203 -13.54 5.40 -1.39
C SER A 203 -12.76 6.68 -1.69
N ASP A 204 -11.69 6.97 -0.94
CA ASP A 204 -10.80 8.10 -1.22
C ASP A 204 -10.19 8.00 -2.62
N TRP A 205 -9.68 6.82 -2.97
CA TRP A 205 -9.18 6.56 -4.32
C TRP A 205 -10.25 6.80 -5.39
N ALA A 206 -11.48 6.35 -5.17
CA ALA A 206 -12.57 6.53 -6.12
C ALA A 206 -12.96 8.01 -6.31
N LEU A 207 -12.90 8.81 -5.23
CA LEU A 207 -13.12 10.26 -5.27
C LEU A 207 -12.04 11.01 -6.06
N ARG A 208 -10.79 10.54 -6.01
CA ARG A 208 -9.72 11.10 -6.85
C ARG A 208 -9.81 10.65 -8.31
N ASN A 209 -10.45 9.50 -8.56
CA ASN A 209 -10.57 8.90 -9.88
C ASN A 209 -12.00 8.94 -10.44
N LEU A 210 -12.73 10.04 -10.19
CA LEU A 210 -14.13 10.19 -10.61
C LEU A 210 -14.33 10.09 -12.12
N HIS A 211 -13.31 10.40 -12.93
CA HIS A 211 -13.33 10.24 -14.38
C HIS A 211 -13.56 8.78 -14.84
N ARG A 212 -13.33 7.79 -13.97
CA ARG A 212 -13.60 6.36 -14.25
C ARG A 212 -15.04 5.95 -13.94
N PHE A 213 -15.84 6.86 -13.42
CA PHE A 213 -17.19 6.62 -12.97
C PHE A 213 -18.18 7.54 -13.71
N PRO A 214 -19.44 7.11 -13.86
CA PRO A 214 -20.02 5.87 -13.36
C PRO A 214 -19.65 4.66 -14.22
N LEU A 215 -19.61 3.49 -13.58
CA LEU A 215 -19.25 2.23 -14.22
C LEU A 215 -20.50 1.42 -14.55
N GLU A 216 -20.62 0.95 -15.80
CA GLU A 216 -21.76 0.13 -16.22
C GLU A 216 -21.65 -1.32 -15.72
N LEU A 217 -22.58 -1.68 -14.83
CA LEU A 217 -22.60 -2.99 -14.17
C LEU A 217 -22.84 -4.16 -15.11
N CYS A 218 -23.39 -3.97 -16.31
CA CYS A 218 -23.61 -5.07 -17.25
C CYS A 218 -22.33 -5.43 -18.04
N THR A 219 -21.45 -4.46 -18.29
CA THR A 219 -20.30 -4.62 -19.20
C THR A 219 -18.95 -4.59 -18.50
N ALA A 220 -18.83 -3.91 -17.36
CA ALA A 220 -17.55 -3.69 -16.68
C ALA A 220 -16.77 -4.97 -16.36
N THR A 221 -15.47 -4.96 -16.57
CA THR A 221 -14.58 -6.08 -16.27
C THR A 221 -14.52 -6.37 -14.76
N TYR A 222 -14.00 -7.56 -14.41
CA TYR A 222 -13.81 -7.93 -13.00
C TYR A 222 -12.93 -6.94 -12.24
N GLU A 223 -11.88 -6.44 -12.88
CA GLU A 223 -10.91 -5.51 -12.28
C GLU A 223 -11.52 -4.13 -12.05
N GLU A 224 -12.30 -3.61 -13.00
CA GLU A 224 -13.05 -2.36 -12.84
C GLU A 224 -14.09 -2.47 -11.72
N LEU A 225 -14.81 -3.58 -11.62
CA LEU A 225 -15.74 -3.83 -10.52
C LEU A 225 -15.03 -3.79 -9.15
N LEU A 226 -13.79 -4.27 -9.08
CA LEU A 226 -13.00 -4.22 -7.85
C LEU A 226 -12.59 -2.80 -7.45
N ARG A 227 -12.69 -1.81 -8.33
CA ARG A 227 -12.37 -0.40 -8.02
C ARG A 227 -13.56 0.35 -7.41
N VAL A 228 -14.77 -0.15 -7.61
CA VAL A 228 -15.99 0.50 -7.08
C VAL A 228 -16.10 0.36 -5.55
N PRO A 229 -16.26 1.45 -4.81
CA PRO A 229 -16.58 1.40 -3.38
C PRO A 229 -17.83 0.55 -3.10
N GLY A 230 -17.76 -0.32 -2.10
CA GLY A 230 -18.87 -1.23 -1.75
C GLY A 230 -18.98 -2.52 -2.59
N ILE A 231 -18.13 -2.73 -3.61
CA ILE A 231 -17.99 -4.02 -4.31
C ILE A 231 -16.72 -4.73 -3.87
N GLY A 232 -16.86 -5.90 -3.26
CA GLY A 232 -15.74 -6.79 -2.89
C GLY A 232 -15.44 -7.89 -3.91
N PRO A 233 -14.37 -8.70 -3.76
CA PRO A 233 -14.02 -9.77 -4.69
C PRO A 233 -15.11 -10.83 -4.86
N LYS A 234 -15.81 -11.18 -3.77
CA LYS A 234 -16.95 -12.11 -3.81
C LYS A 234 -18.12 -11.51 -4.60
N SER A 235 -18.47 -10.25 -4.33
CA SER A 235 -19.57 -9.56 -5.01
C SER A 235 -19.25 -9.35 -6.49
N ALA A 236 -18.02 -8.94 -6.84
CA ALA A 236 -17.55 -8.83 -8.22
C ALA A 236 -17.65 -10.17 -8.97
N GLN A 237 -17.23 -11.29 -8.36
CA GLN A 237 -17.39 -12.62 -8.97
C GLN A 237 -18.87 -12.98 -9.16
N ARG A 238 -19.73 -12.67 -8.20
CA ARG A 238 -21.17 -12.91 -8.29
C ARG A 238 -21.80 -12.09 -9.42
N ILE A 239 -21.41 -10.82 -9.59
CA ILE A 239 -21.85 -9.97 -10.70
C ILE A 239 -21.48 -10.61 -12.04
N ILE A 240 -20.21 -10.97 -12.24
CA ILE A 240 -19.75 -11.60 -13.48
C ILE A 240 -20.51 -12.91 -13.78
N LYS A 241 -20.76 -13.73 -12.76
CA LYS A 241 -21.56 -14.97 -12.91
C LYS A 241 -23.01 -14.67 -13.26
N ALA A 242 -23.64 -13.73 -12.55
CA ALA A 242 -25.04 -13.37 -12.75
C ALA A 242 -25.29 -12.87 -14.18
N ARG A 243 -24.40 -12.03 -14.73
CA ARG A 243 -24.51 -11.54 -16.12
C ARG A 243 -24.60 -12.63 -17.18
N ARG A 244 -24.05 -13.83 -16.91
CA ARG A 244 -24.09 -14.96 -17.85
C ARG A 244 -25.43 -15.69 -17.85
N HIS A 245 -26.20 -15.57 -16.78
CA HIS A 245 -27.41 -16.37 -16.55
C HIS A 245 -28.68 -15.52 -16.43
N SER A 246 -28.58 -14.24 -16.11
CA SER A 246 -29.73 -13.34 -15.98
C SER A 246 -29.37 -11.88 -16.24
N SER A 247 -30.39 -11.07 -16.55
CA SER A 247 -30.25 -9.61 -16.55
C SER A 247 -30.09 -9.10 -15.12
N LEU A 248 -29.19 -8.14 -14.93
CA LEU A 248 -29.05 -7.43 -13.66
C LEU A 248 -30.15 -6.38 -13.54
N ASP A 249 -30.86 -6.43 -12.41
CA ASP A 249 -31.90 -5.46 -12.02
C ASP A 249 -31.59 -4.92 -10.62
N ALA A 250 -32.19 -3.79 -10.26
CA ALA A 250 -31.91 -3.10 -8.99
C ALA A 250 -32.09 -4.02 -7.76
N GLN A 251 -33.14 -4.84 -7.74
CA GLN A 251 -33.39 -5.82 -6.68
C GLN A 251 -32.32 -6.91 -6.57
N SER A 252 -31.68 -7.26 -7.70
CA SER A 252 -30.62 -8.26 -7.73
C SER A 252 -29.33 -7.73 -7.11
N LEU A 253 -29.07 -6.42 -7.13
CA LEU A 253 -27.84 -5.82 -6.60
C LEU A 253 -27.63 -6.10 -5.10
N HIS A 254 -28.69 -5.98 -4.30
CA HIS A 254 -28.63 -6.27 -2.87
C HIS A 254 -28.34 -7.75 -2.61
N ARG A 255 -28.96 -8.65 -3.38
CA ARG A 255 -28.74 -10.12 -3.28
C ARG A 255 -27.33 -10.54 -3.67
N LEU A 256 -26.67 -9.78 -4.55
CA LEU A 256 -25.28 -10.02 -4.94
C LEU A 256 -24.29 -9.65 -3.83
N GLY A 257 -24.73 -8.95 -2.77
CA GLY A 257 -23.90 -8.50 -1.66
C GLY A 257 -23.11 -7.24 -2.00
N ILE A 258 -23.69 -6.35 -2.81
CA ILE A 258 -23.15 -5.02 -3.08
C ILE A 258 -23.61 -4.08 -1.96
N VAL A 259 -22.68 -3.32 -1.38
CA VAL A 259 -23.02 -2.32 -0.35
C VAL A 259 -23.56 -1.07 -1.04
N MET A 260 -24.88 -1.04 -1.23
CA MET A 260 -25.56 0.00 -2.00
C MET A 260 -25.33 1.42 -1.46
N ARG A 261 -25.23 1.59 -0.14
CA ARG A 261 -24.96 2.89 0.51
C ARG A 261 -23.71 3.60 -0.04
N ARG A 262 -22.70 2.84 -0.48
CA ARG A 262 -21.46 3.37 -1.08
C ARG A 262 -21.48 3.24 -2.60
N ALA A 263 -21.94 2.11 -3.13
CA ALA A 263 -21.78 1.75 -4.53
C ALA A 263 -22.74 2.50 -5.47
N CYS A 264 -23.93 2.92 -5.02
CA CYS A 264 -24.98 3.49 -5.89
C CYS A 264 -24.54 4.75 -6.64
N TRP A 265 -23.58 5.50 -6.09
CA TRP A 265 -23.06 6.75 -6.66
C TRP A 265 -22.07 6.53 -7.82
N PHE A 266 -21.51 5.33 -7.92
CA PHE A 266 -20.44 5.00 -8.85
C PHE A 266 -20.89 4.06 -9.98
N LEU A 267 -22.17 3.69 -10.03
CA LEU A 267 -22.66 2.62 -10.88
C LEU A 267 -23.82 3.06 -11.77
N THR A 268 -23.81 2.57 -13.00
CA THR A 268 -25.00 2.52 -13.86
C THR A 268 -25.46 1.09 -14.07
N LEU A 269 -26.75 0.96 -14.35
CA LEU A 269 -27.40 -0.27 -14.74
C LEU A 269 -28.24 0.02 -15.99
N LYS A 270 -27.87 -0.59 -17.12
CA LYS A 270 -28.56 -0.39 -18.40
C LYS A 270 -28.60 1.11 -18.78
N GLY A 271 -27.51 1.82 -18.55
CA GLY A 271 -27.37 3.25 -18.87
C GLY A 271 -28.06 4.21 -17.91
N ARG A 272 -28.69 3.72 -16.82
CA ARG A 272 -29.29 4.56 -15.78
C ARG A 272 -28.47 4.50 -14.51
N LEU A 273 -28.24 5.65 -13.87
CA LEU A 273 -27.57 5.70 -12.57
C LEU A 273 -28.37 4.86 -11.56
N VAL A 274 -27.67 4.07 -10.75
CA VAL A 274 -28.33 3.21 -9.75
C VAL A 274 -28.89 4.03 -8.59
N SER A 275 -28.23 5.14 -8.23
CA SER A 275 -28.80 6.08 -7.26
C SER A 275 -30.04 6.75 -7.87
N GLN A 276 -31.18 6.63 -7.19
CA GLN A 276 -32.43 7.28 -7.58
C GLN A 276 -32.47 8.76 -7.18
N ASP A 277 -31.56 9.18 -6.29
CA ASP A 277 -31.53 10.53 -5.75
C ASP A 277 -30.59 11.44 -6.56
N LEU A 278 -31.13 11.98 -7.66
CA LEU A 278 -30.44 12.90 -8.56
C LEU A 278 -30.05 14.23 -7.89
N SER A 279 -30.68 14.55 -6.74
CA SER A 279 -30.51 15.80 -6.00
C SER A 279 -29.26 15.80 -5.09
N LEU A 280 -28.87 14.62 -4.59
CA LEU A 280 -27.95 14.46 -3.45
C LEU A 280 -26.59 13.86 -3.81
N GLY A 281 -26.20 13.80 -5.07
CA GLY A 281 -24.88 13.24 -5.40
C GLY A 281 -24.69 12.95 -6.86
N ARG A 282 -24.60 14.01 -7.67
CA ARG A 282 -23.89 13.86 -8.94
C ARG A 282 -22.41 13.68 -8.64
N ILE A 283 -21.77 12.80 -9.40
CA ILE A 283 -20.31 12.67 -9.50
C ILE A 283 -19.62 14.04 -9.69
N GLU A 284 -20.35 15.02 -10.24
CA GLU A 284 -19.96 16.42 -10.41
C GLU A 284 -19.61 17.18 -9.10
N LYS A 285 -20.03 16.69 -7.92
CA LYS A 285 -19.77 17.35 -6.63
C LYS A 285 -18.97 16.45 -5.66
N PRO A 286 -17.63 16.39 -5.80
CA PRO A 286 -16.78 15.48 -5.01
C PRO A 286 -16.90 15.72 -3.50
N GLU A 287 -17.04 16.96 -3.06
CA GLU A 287 -17.12 17.32 -1.63
C GLU A 287 -18.35 16.73 -0.93
N LEU A 288 -19.48 16.71 -1.63
CA LEU A 288 -20.72 16.17 -1.08
C LEU A 288 -20.65 14.63 -1.02
N LEU A 289 -20.09 14.02 -2.06
CA LEU A 289 -19.84 12.58 -2.09
C LEU A 289 -18.85 12.16 -0.99
N LYS A 290 -17.82 12.97 -0.72
CA LYS A 290 -16.89 12.74 0.38
C LYS A 290 -17.60 12.69 1.73
N LYS A 291 -18.54 13.62 2.00
CA LYS A 291 -19.35 13.63 3.24
C LYS A 291 -20.17 12.35 3.41
N ILE A 292 -20.78 11.85 2.33
CA ILE A 292 -21.59 10.62 2.35
C ILE A 292 -20.70 9.40 2.66
N LEU A 293 -19.51 9.36 2.06
CA LEU A 293 -18.56 8.25 2.15
C LEU A 293 -17.71 8.24 3.43
N LEU A 294 -17.89 9.20 4.33
CA LEU A 294 -17.19 9.22 5.61
C LEU A 294 -17.41 7.90 6.39
N ASP A 295 -16.33 7.51 7.07
CA ASP A 295 -16.37 6.97 8.42
C ASP A 295 -17.70 7.04 9.17
N PRO A 296 -18.45 5.97 9.51
CA PRO A 296 -19.56 6.10 10.45
C PRO A 296 -19.19 6.89 11.72
N ALA A 297 -17.98 6.64 12.28
CA ALA A 297 -17.45 7.35 13.43
C ALA A 297 -17.22 8.87 13.23
N PHE A 298 -17.14 9.31 11.97
CA PHE A 298 -16.89 10.70 11.58
C PHE A 298 -18.11 11.36 10.93
N ARG A 299 -19.27 10.70 10.92
CA ARG A 299 -20.53 11.29 10.46
C ARG A 299 -21.12 12.15 11.59
N PRO A 300 -21.57 13.38 11.30
CA PRO A 300 -22.14 14.27 12.31
C PRO A 300 -23.45 13.75 12.92
N ASP A 301 -24.15 12.84 12.24
CA ASP A 301 -25.53 12.43 12.59
C ASP A 301 -25.67 10.97 13.10
N GLU A 302 -24.57 10.20 13.20
CA GLU A 302 -24.60 8.81 13.71
C GLU A 302 -24.11 8.82 15.19
N PRO A 303 -24.87 8.28 16.16
CA PRO A 303 -24.41 8.23 17.54
C PRO A 303 -23.11 7.43 17.62
N GLN A 304 -22.05 8.09 18.07
CA GLN A 304 -20.80 7.42 18.41
C GLN A 304 -21.14 6.39 19.49
N GLN A 305 -20.80 5.14 19.18
CA GLN A 305 -20.94 3.91 19.98
C GLN A 305 -21.53 4.12 21.38
N PRO A 306 -22.72 3.58 21.71
CA PRO A 306 -23.29 3.76 23.04
C PRO A 306 -22.28 3.27 24.07
N GLU A 307 -21.85 4.18 24.96
CA GLU A 307 -21.06 3.78 26.12
C GLU A 307 -21.91 2.79 26.90
N LEU A 308 -21.51 1.52 26.89
CA LEU A 308 -22.14 0.52 27.73
C LEU A 308 -21.77 0.89 29.17
N PRO A 309 -22.74 1.22 30.04
CA PRO A 309 -22.45 1.49 31.43
C PRO A 309 -21.95 0.19 32.06
N TRP A 310 -20.65 0.14 32.33
CA TRP A 310 -19.98 -1.00 32.96
C TRP A 310 -20.37 -1.15 34.45
N GLU A 311 -21.13 -0.20 34.99
CA GLU A 311 -21.59 -0.17 36.38
C GLU A 311 -22.73 -1.16 36.67
N GLU A 312 -23.42 -1.69 35.66
CA GLU A 312 -24.54 -2.63 35.85
C GLU A 312 -24.12 -4.12 35.85
N ALA A 313 -22.82 -4.41 35.77
CA ALA A 313 -22.28 -5.78 35.70
C ALA A 313 -21.65 -6.28 37.02
N ARG A 314 -22.17 -5.83 38.18
CA ARG A 314 -21.78 -6.33 39.51
C ARG A 314 -22.95 -6.90 40.30
#